data_AF-A0A954Q5T3-F1
#
_entry.id   AF-A0A954Q5T3-F1
#
_cell.length_a   1.000
_cell.length_b   1.000
_cell.length_c   1.000
_cell.angle_alpha   90.00
_cell.angle_beta   90.00
_cell.angle_gamma   90.00
#
_symmetry.space_group_name_H-M   'P 1'
#
loop_
_entity.id
_entity.type
_entity.pdbx_description
1 polymer ?
#
loop_
_entity_poly.entity_id
_entity_poly.type
_entity_poly.pdbx_seq_one_letter_code
_entity_poly.pdbx_strand_id
1 'polypeptide(L)' 'MSGVKLPQEFRWECLRQDHPRWQFSSGQPEVDEWLQAKAWQHQKKHLSVTKALATLA' A
#
# COMPACT_ATOMS: atom_id res chain seq x y z
N MET A 1 -8.87 20.62 -6.21
CA MET A 1 -8.32 19.72 -5.18
C MET A 1 -6.83 19.97 -5.09
N SER A 2 -6.36 20.64 -4.04
CA SER A 2 -4.93 20.77 -3.74
C SER A 2 -4.40 19.37 -3.41
N GLY A 3 -3.69 18.75 -4.34
CA GLY A 3 -3.09 17.44 -4.14
C GLY A 3 -2.21 17.46 -2.89
N VAL A 4 -2.39 16.47 -2.02
CA VAL A 4 -1.52 16.27 -0.86
C VAL A 4 -0.08 16.25 -1.36
N LYS A 5 0.71 17.23 -0.94
CA LYS A 5 2.15 17.25 -1.26
C LYS A 5 2.79 16.11 -0.50
N LEU A 6 3.31 15.13 -1.24
CA LEU A 6 4.14 14.10 -0.65
C LEU A 6 5.49 14.73 -0.26
N PRO A 7 6.08 14.32 0.87
CA PRO A 7 7.47 14.64 1.14
C PRO A 7 8.37 14.07 0.04
N GLN A 8 9.52 14.68 -0.20
CA GLN A 8 10.39 14.37 -1.34
C GLN A 8 10.87 12.92 -1.34
N GLU A 9 10.94 12.30 -0.17
CA GLU A 9 11.42 10.95 0.07
C GLU A 9 10.36 9.88 -0.22
N PHE A 10 9.13 10.27 -0.54
CA PHE A 10 8.03 9.34 -0.74
C PHE A 10 7.42 9.43 -2.14
N ARG A 11 7.02 8.27 -2.67
CA ARG A 11 6.27 8.19 -3.92
C ARG A 11 5.17 7.16 -3.84
N TRP A 12 4.11 7.38 -4.62
CA TRP A 12 3.09 6.38 -4.84
C TRP A 12 3.61 5.28 -5.76
N GLU A 13 3.49 4.03 -5.33
CA GLU A 13 3.79 2.86 -6.15
C GLU A 13 2.65 1.86 -6.08
N CYS A 14 2.47 1.07 -7.15
CA CYS A 14 1.66 -0.14 -7.05
C CYS A 14 2.26 -1.06 -6.00
N LEU A 15 1.42 -1.74 -5.23
CA LEU A 15 1.85 -2.67 -4.20
C LEU A 15 2.76 -3.75 -4.82
N ARG A 16 3.94 -3.99 -4.25
CA ARG A 16 4.86 -5.05 -4.70
C ARG A 16 4.99 -6.13 -3.65
N GLN A 17 5.49 -7.29 -4.06
CA GLN A 17 5.71 -8.41 -3.15
C GLN A 17 6.60 -8.02 -1.96
N ASP A 18 7.64 -7.23 -2.22
CA ASP A 18 8.71 -6.88 -1.27
C ASP A 18 8.34 -5.71 -0.32
N HIS A 19 7.17 -5.10 -0.48
CA HIS A 19 6.71 -4.09 0.48
C HIS A 19 6.42 -4.75 1.85
N PRO A 20 6.84 -4.15 2.98
CA PRO A 20 6.70 -4.71 4.32
C PRO A 20 5.26 -4.61 4.86
N ARG A 21 4.30 -5.25 4.18
CA ARG A 21 2.87 -5.21 4.49
C ARG A 21 2.53 -5.62 5.92
N TRP A 22 3.36 -6.45 6.54
CA TRP A 22 3.12 -7.01 7.88
C TRP A 22 3.46 -6.04 9.00
N GLN A 23 4.26 -5.00 8.70
CA GLN A 23 4.62 -3.95 9.65
C GLN A 23 3.69 -2.74 9.55
N PHE A 24 2.80 -2.71 8.56
CA PHE A 24 1.84 -1.64 8.39
C PHE A 24 0.73 -1.75 9.43
N SER A 25 0.43 -0.63 10.10
CA SER A 25 -0.78 -0.49 10.89
C SER A 25 -1.42 0.87 10.66
N SER A 26 -2.69 0.83 10.27
CA SER A 26 -3.53 2.01 10.07
C SER A 26 -4.40 2.36 11.29
N GLY A 27 -4.41 1.49 12.31
CA GLY A 27 -5.37 1.55 13.42
C GLY A 27 -6.77 1.03 13.07
N GLN A 28 -6.98 0.55 11.84
CA GLN A 28 -8.20 -0.11 11.40
C GLN A 28 -7.90 -1.60 11.13
N PRO A 29 -8.31 -2.52 12.02
CA PRO A 29 -7.97 -3.94 11.91
C PRO A 29 -8.35 -4.56 10.56
N GLU A 30 -9.52 -4.20 10.03
CA GLU A 30 -10.01 -4.71 8.74
C GLU A 30 -9.09 -4.35 7.57
N VAL A 31 -8.50 -3.15 7.59
CA VAL A 31 -7.56 -2.68 6.56
C VAL A 31 -6.24 -3.41 6.70
N ASP A 32 -5.73 -3.52 7.92
CA ASP A 32 -4.45 -4.16 8.23
C ASP A 32 -4.50 -5.66 7.86
N GLU A 33 -5.56 -6.36 8.25
CA GLU A 33 -5.81 -7.76 7.90
C GLU A 33 -5.94 -7.97 6.38
N TRP A 34 -6.70 -7.10 5.70
CA TRP A 34 -6.85 -7.19 4.26
C TRP A 34 -5.52 -6.95 3.53
N LEU A 35 -4.73 -5.96 3.97
CA LEU A 35 -3.43 -5.66 3.39
C LEU A 35 -2.47 -6.85 3.54
N GLN A 36 -2.45 -7.47 4.72
CA GLN A 36 -1.57 -8.60 5.02
C GLN A 36 -1.96 -9.87 4.27
N ALA A 37 -3.26 -10.19 4.18
CA ALA A 37 -3.73 -11.48 3.69
C ALA A 37 -4.17 -11.48 2.22
N LYS A 38 -4.68 -10.37 1.67
CA LYS A 38 -5.42 -10.36 0.40
C LYS A 38 -4.90 -9.40 -0.66
N ALA A 39 -4.40 -8.23 -0.27
CA ALA A 39 -4.10 -7.14 -1.21
C ALA A 39 -3.17 -7.53 -2.37
N TRP A 40 -2.09 -8.27 -2.10
CA TRP A 40 -1.17 -8.72 -3.15
C TRP A 40 -1.83 -9.71 -4.13
N GLN A 41 -2.57 -10.68 -3.61
CA GLN A 41 -3.30 -11.65 -4.43
C GLN A 41 -4.37 -10.97 -5.28
N HIS A 42 -5.11 -10.03 -4.70
CA HIS A 42 -6.15 -9.28 -5.41
C HIS A 42 -5.56 -8.42 -6.52
N GLN A 43 -4.41 -7.78 -6.29
CA GLN A 43 -3.73 -7.02 -7.33
C GLN A 43 -3.27 -7.90 -8.49
N LYS A 44 -2.70 -9.08 -8.20
CA LYS A 44 -2.31 -10.05 -9.25
C LYS A 44 -3.50 -10.57 -10.06
N LYS A 45 -4.67 -10.66 -9.44
CA LYS A 45 -5.92 -11.10 -10.07
C LYS A 45 -6.73 -9.96 -10.69
N HIS A 46 -6.21 -8.72 -10.68
CA HIS A 46 -6.91 -7.52 -11.13
C HIS A 46 -8.26 -7.27 -10.43
N LEU A 47 -8.43 -7.78 -9.21
CA LEU A 47 -9.64 -7.57 -8.39
C LEU A 47 -9.61 -6.23 -7.63
N SER A 48 -8.42 -5.65 -7.45
CA SER A 48 -8.22 -4.35 -6.83
C SER A 48 -6.88 -3.75 -7.28
N VAL A 49 -6.78 -2.43 -7.34
CA VAL A 49 -5.49 -1.73 -7.50
C VAL A 49 -5.11 -1.12 -6.16
N THR A 50 -3.98 -1.55 -5.60
CA THR A 50 -3.47 -1.04 -4.32
C THR A 50 -2.27 -0.16 -4.57
N LYS A 51 -2.35 1.12 -4.19
CA LYS A 51 -1.20 2.04 -4.21
C LYS A 51 -0.68 2.20 -2.79
N ALA A 52 0.61 1.99 -2.61
CA ALA A 52 1.32 2.21 -1.37
C ALA A 52 2.19 3.46 -1.49
N LEU A 53 2.26 4.24 -0.41
CA LEU A 53 3.24 5.30 -0.28
C LEU A 53 4.53 4.64 0.25
N ALA A 54 5.54 4.57 -0.61
CA ALA A 54 6.82 3.95 -0.27
C ALA A 54 7.91 5.01 -0.25
N THR A 55 8.91 4.81 0.62
CA THR A 55 10.13 5.61 0.57
C THR A 55 10.87 5.31 -0.73
N LEU A 56 11.54 6.32 -1.30
CA LEU A 56 12.50 6.13 -2.38
C LEU A 56 13.63 5.22 -1.86
N ALA A 57 13.60 3.94 -2.24
CA ALA A 57 14.73 3.03 -2.11
C ALA A 57 15.81 3.36 -3.15
#